data_AF-P55784-F1
#
_entry.id   AF-P55784-F1
#
_cell.length_a   1.000
_cell.length_b   1.000
_cell.length_c   1.000
_cell.angle_alpha   90.00
_cell.angle_beta   90.00
_cell.angle_gamma   90.00
#
_symmetry.space_group_name_H-M   'P 1'
#
loop_
_entity.id
_entity.type
_entity.pdbx_description
1 polymer ?
#
loop_
_entity_poly.entity_id
_entity_poly.type
_entity_poly.pdbx_seq_one_letter_code
_entity_poly.pdbx_strand_id
1 'polypeptide(L)'
;MLDGASTAPSEAERCIIAMMLMQIALDTHDEVTDDGGDLRARQLVVLAGDLYSGLYYELLARSGETALIRSFAEAVRDINEQKVRLYEKKVERIESLFAAVGTIESALLVKLADRMAAPQWGQFAYSYLLMRRLLLEQEAFIRTGASVLFEQMAQIAFPRAKTLTKEQKRHLLRFCRRYIDGCREALFAAKLPVNGLLQLRVAELSGGFQAIAKKTVEEG
;
A
#
# COMPACT_ATOMS: atom_id res chain seq x y z
N MET A 1 9.74 17.45 -38.30
CA MET A 1 9.06 16.17 -38.63
C MET A 1 8.98 15.22 -37.43
N LEU A 2 8.79 15.74 -36.20
CA LEU A 2 8.52 14.99 -34.97
C LEU A 2 7.53 15.75 -34.04
N ASP A 3 6.56 16.46 -34.60
CA ASP A 3 5.39 16.97 -33.84
C ASP A 3 4.16 16.06 -34.05
N GLY A 4 4.42 14.76 -34.22
CA GLY A 4 3.41 13.75 -34.49
C GLY A 4 2.70 13.32 -33.22
N ALA A 5 1.67 14.07 -32.83
CA ALA A 5 0.59 13.67 -31.94
C ALA A 5 0.99 13.21 -30.52
N SER A 6 1.48 14.15 -29.70
CA SER A 6 1.18 14.09 -28.27
C SER A 6 -0.31 14.43 -28.11
N THR A 7 -1.18 13.43 -28.26
CA THR A 7 -2.58 13.60 -27.88
C THR A 7 -2.59 13.78 -26.37
N ALA A 8 -3.16 14.90 -25.90
CA ALA A 8 -3.24 15.18 -24.47
C ALA A 8 -3.84 13.95 -23.77
N PRO A 9 -3.27 13.53 -22.63
CA PRO A 9 -3.72 12.32 -21.93
C PRO A 9 -5.22 12.40 -21.67
N SER A 10 -5.94 11.30 -21.84
CA SER A 10 -7.36 11.19 -21.52
C SER A 10 -7.65 11.57 -20.07
N GLU A 11 -8.92 11.83 -19.73
CA GLU A 11 -9.30 12.16 -18.34
C GLU A 11 -8.87 11.06 -17.36
N ALA A 12 -9.08 9.79 -17.73
CA ALA A 12 -8.67 8.64 -16.94
C ALA A 12 -7.14 8.60 -16.75
N GLU A 13 -6.37 8.78 -17.83
CA GLU A 13 -4.91 8.80 -17.76
C GLU A 13 -4.41 9.96 -16.89
N ARG A 14 -5.01 11.15 -16.98
CA ARG A 14 -4.67 12.28 -16.11
C ARG A 14 -4.92 11.97 -14.64
N CYS A 15 -6.06 11.35 -14.31
CA CYS A 15 -6.38 10.97 -12.93
C CYS A 15 -5.38 9.92 -12.39
N ILE A 16 -5.01 8.94 -13.22
CA ILE A 16 -4.02 7.90 -12.87
C ILE A 16 -2.64 8.54 -12.68
N ILE A 17 -2.19 9.39 -13.59
CA ILE A 17 -0.89 10.08 -13.49
C ILE A 17 -0.86 10.94 -12.23
N ALA A 18 -1.93 11.68 -11.93
CA ALA A 18 -2.02 12.48 -10.70
C ALA A 18 -1.92 11.61 -9.44
N MET A 19 -2.62 10.47 -9.41
CA MET A 19 -2.54 9.52 -8.30
C MET A 19 -1.13 8.97 -8.14
N MET A 20 -0.46 8.63 -9.25
CA MET A 20 0.93 8.14 -9.24
C MET A 20 1.91 9.21 -8.74
N LEU A 21 1.77 10.47 -9.19
CA LEU A 21 2.59 11.59 -8.69
C LEU A 21 2.42 11.76 -7.19
N MET A 22 1.17 11.68 -6.69
CA MET A 22 0.90 11.77 -5.26
C MET A 22 1.50 10.59 -4.49
N GLN A 23 1.41 9.37 -5.02
CA GLN A 23 2.05 8.20 -4.41
C GLN A 23 3.57 8.35 -4.35
N ILE A 24 4.21 8.79 -5.43
CA ILE A 24 5.65 9.06 -5.47
C ILE A 24 6.04 10.11 -4.43
N ALA A 25 5.27 11.19 -4.29
CA ALA A 25 5.51 12.18 -3.25
C ALA A 25 5.47 11.58 -1.83
N LEU A 26 4.45 10.75 -1.52
CA LEU A 26 4.34 10.08 -0.23
C LEU A 26 5.52 9.14 0.02
N ASP A 27 5.91 8.35 -0.98
CA ASP A 27 7.03 7.42 -0.88
C ASP A 27 8.36 8.17 -0.73
N THR A 28 8.52 9.30 -1.44
CA THR A 28 9.70 10.18 -1.33
C THR A 28 9.83 10.76 0.09
N HIS A 29 8.72 11.15 0.71
CA HIS A 29 8.76 11.62 2.10
C HIS A 29 9.10 10.51 3.10
N ASP A 30 8.74 9.25 2.83
CA ASP A 30 9.09 8.12 3.67
C ASP A 30 10.60 7.79 3.65
N GLU A 31 11.33 8.21 2.62
CA GLU A 31 12.79 8.07 2.53
C GLU A 31 13.55 9.07 3.43
N VAL A 32 12.88 10.08 3.99
CA VAL A 32 13.51 11.09 4.84
C VAL A 32 13.74 10.52 6.24
N THR A 33 14.90 9.90 6.46
CA THR A 33 15.33 9.35 7.75
C THR A 33 16.15 10.35 8.58
N ASP A 34 16.19 10.15 9.91
CA ASP A 34 17.03 10.91 10.85
C ASP A 34 18.27 10.11 11.30
N ASP A 35 18.88 9.39 10.37
CA ASP A 35 20.03 8.50 10.59
C ASP A 35 21.38 9.23 10.56
N GLY A 36 21.39 10.56 10.71
CA GLY A 36 22.62 11.36 10.71
C GLY A 36 23.27 11.52 9.34
N GLY A 37 22.56 11.21 8.24
CA GLY A 37 23.01 11.45 6.87
C GLY A 37 23.18 12.94 6.52
N ASP A 38 23.68 13.20 5.31
CA ASP A 38 23.89 14.57 4.79
C ASP A 38 22.59 15.39 4.83
N LEU A 39 22.59 16.45 5.64
CA LEU A 39 21.47 17.35 5.80
C LEU A 39 21.00 17.93 4.47
N ARG A 40 21.93 18.25 3.56
CA ARG A 40 21.59 18.81 2.25
C ARG A 40 20.85 17.79 1.39
N ALA A 41 21.32 16.54 1.37
CA ALA A 41 20.65 15.45 0.67
C ALA A 41 19.23 15.24 1.21
N ARG A 42 19.06 15.21 2.54
CA ARG A 42 17.73 15.08 3.18
C ARG A 42 16.78 16.22 2.77
N GLN A 43 17.26 17.46 2.78
CA GLN A 43 16.45 18.61 2.35
C GLN A 43 16.04 18.54 0.88
N LEU A 44 16.91 18.03 0.00
CA LEU A 44 16.56 17.82 -1.41
C LEU A 44 15.48 16.74 -1.59
N VAL A 45 15.50 15.68 -0.78
CA VAL A 45 14.44 14.65 -0.79
C VAL A 45 13.10 15.24 -0.34
N VAL A 46 13.08 16.06 0.72
CA VAL A 46 11.87 16.78 1.15
C VAL A 46 11.32 17.65 0.01
N LEU A 47 12.19 18.45 -0.62
CA LEU A 47 11.78 19.32 -1.73
C LEU A 47 11.30 18.53 -2.96
N ALA A 48 11.85 17.33 -3.21
CA ALA A 48 11.36 16.47 -4.27
C ALA A 48 9.93 15.97 -3.98
N GLY A 49 9.64 15.58 -2.73
CA GLY A 49 8.28 15.22 -2.28
C GLY A 49 7.29 16.38 -2.46
N ASP A 50 7.69 17.59 -2.07
CA ASP A 50 6.88 18.81 -2.26
C ASP A 50 6.65 19.12 -3.75
N LEU A 51 7.67 18.95 -4.60
CA LEU A 51 7.56 19.14 -6.05
C LEU A 51 6.54 18.17 -6.66
N TYR A 52 6.64 16.86 -6.38
CA TYR A 52 5.69 15.88 -6.89
C TYR A 52 4.27 16.14 -6.38
N SER A 53 4.13 16.60 -5.14
CA SER A 53 2.85 17.06 -4.58
C SER A 53 2.30 18.28 -5.34
N GLY A 54 3.16 19.23 -5.71
CA GLY A 54 2.77 20.37 -6.55
C GLY A 54 2.32 19.93 -7.95
N LEU A 55 3.03 18.97 -8.56
CA LEU A 55 2.74 18.50 -9.92
C LEU A 55 1.40 17.77 -10.03
N TYR A 56 1.01 16.93 -9.06
CA TYR A 56 -0.33 16.32 -9.12
C TYR A 56 -1.43 17.38 -8.99
N TYR A 57 -1.24 18.36 -8.08
CA TYR A 57 -2.20 19.42 -7.86
C TYR A 57 -2.37 20.26 -9.13
N GLU A 58 -1.26 20.66 -9.76
CA GLU A 58 -1.27 21.40 -11.01
C GLU A 58 -1.99 20.63 -12.12
N LEU A 59 -1.68 19.34 -12.27
CA LEU A 59 -2.28 18.48 -13.30
C LEU A 59 -3.81 18.42 -13.17
N LEU A 60 -4.33 18.20 -11.95
CA LEU A 60 -5.76 18.14 -11.70
C LEU A 60 -6.45 19.51 -11.75
N ALA A 61 -5.77 20.56 -11.29
CA ALA A 61 -6.31 21.91 -11.29
C ALA A 61 -6.50 22.43 -12.72
N ARG A 62 -5.54 22.16 -13.61
CA ARG A 62 -5.62 22.52 -15.03
C ARG A 62 -6.79 21.84 -15.76
N SER A 63 -7.20 20.66 -15.32
CA SER A 63 -8.36 19.95 -15.88
C SER A 63 -9.69 20.21 -15.14
N GLY A 64 -9.69 21.06 -14.11
CA GLY A 64 -10.90 21.36 -13.33
C GLY A 64 -11.35 20.23 -12.38
N GLU A 65 -10.49 19.25 -12.09
CA GLU A 65 -10.78 18.06 -11.28
C GLU A 65 -10.77 18.35 -9.76
N THR A 66 -11.45 19.41 -9.35
CA THR A 66 -11.44 19.92 -7.97
C THR A 66 -11.97 18.90 -6.94
N ALA A 67 -12.93 18.06 -7.33
CA ALA A 67 -13.45 16.99 -6.49
C ALA A 67 -12.40 15.90 -6.21
N LEU A 68 -11.58 15.56 -7.21
CA LEU A 68 -10.52 14.58 -7.05
C LEU A 68 -9.36 15.14 -6.22
N ILE A 69 -9.01 16.42 -6.40
CA ILE A 69 -8.04 17.11 -5.54
C ILE A 69 -8.45 16.99 -4.06
N ARG A 70 -9.71 17.28 -3.75
CA ARG A 70 -10.23 17.15 -2.38
C ARG A 70 -10.15 15.71 -1.88
N SER A 71 -10.56 14.75 -2.72
CA SER A 71 -10.57 13.33 -2.37
C SER A 71 -9.16 12.79 -2.10
N PHE A 72 -8.16 13.22 -2.88
CA PHE A 72 -6.76 12.86 -2.66
C PHE A 72 -6.18 13.56 -1.43
N ALA A 73 -6.48 14.83 -1.19
CA ALA A 73 -6.06 15.52 0.02
C ALA A 73 -6.60 14.83 1.30
N GLU A 74 -7.86 14.36 1.27
CA GLU A 74 -8.42 13.54 2.35
C GLU A 74 -7.66 12.21 2.52
N ALA A 75 -7.41 11.47 1.44
CA ALA A 75 -6.64 10.23 1.51
C ALA A 75 -5.21 10.46 2.03
N VAL A 76 -4.53 11.51 1.59
CA VAL A 76 -3.18 11.87 2.06
C VAL A 76 -3.19 12.18 3.56
N ARG A 77 -4.18 12.94 4.04
CA ARG A 77 -4.36 13.18 5.47
C ARG A 77 -4.54 11.85 6.21
N ASP A 78 -5.44 11.00 5.76
CA ASP A 78 -5.76 9.74 6.42
C ASP A 78 -4.53 8.80 6.44
N ILE A 79 -3.77 8.73 5.33
CA ILE A 79 -2.49 7.99 5.24
C ILE A 79 -1.51 8.53 6.28
N ASN A 80 -1.27 9.85 6.30
CA ASN A 80 -0.30 10.46 7.22
C ASN A 80 -0.70 10.27 8.68
N GLU A 81 -1.98 10.41 9.02
CA GLU A 81 -2.47 10.12 10.38
C GLU A 81 -2.24 8.66 10.77
N GLN A 82 -2.51 7.70 9.88
CA GLN A 82 -2.23 6.29 10.17
C GLN A 82 -0.73 6.01 10.27
N LYS A 83 0.11 6.63 9.43
CA LYS A 83 1.58 6.52 9.51
C LYS A 83 2.08 7.01 10.86
N VAL A 84 1.61 8.16 11.34
CA VAL A 84 1.97 8.70 12.66
C VAL A 84 1.55 7.74 13.77
N ARG A 85 0.30 7.24 13.74
CA ARG A 85 -0.17 6.26 14.74
C ARG A 85 0.66 4.99 14.77
N LEU A 86 1.06 4.50 13.59
CA LEU A 86 1.93 3.33 13.45
C LEU A 86 3.33 3.63 13.99
N TYR A 87 3.92 4.77 13.65
CA TYR A 87 5.25 5.17 14.12
C TYR A 87 5.30 5.35 15.65
N GLU A 88 4.32 6.04 16.22
CA GLU A 88 4.23 6.30 17.65
C GLU A 88 3.73 5.09 18.47
N LYS A 89 3.44 3.96 17.81
CA LYS A 89 2.91 2.73 18.44
C LYS A 89 1.63 2.98 19.27
N LYS A 90 0.75 3.86 18.78
CA LYS A 90 -0.50 4.28 19.44
C LYS A 90 -1.72 3.45 19.04
N VAL A 91 -1.54 2.38 18.27
CA VAL A 91 -2.65 1.50 17.88
C VAL A 91 -2.91 0.47 18.97
N GLU A 92 -4.14 0.46 19.51
CA GLU A 92 -4.46 -0.32 20.72
C GLU A 92 -4.92 -1.75 20.43
N ARG A 93 -5.35 -2.03 19.20
CA ARG A 93 -5.91 -3.33 18.80
C ARG A 93 -5.23 -3.83 17.54
N ILE A 94 -4.97 -5.13 17.48
CA ILE A 94 -4.33 -5.75 16.30
C ILE A 94 -5.21 -5.58 15.05
N GLU A 95 -6.53 -5.65 15.19
CA GLU A 95 -7.44 -5.45 14.05
C GLU A 95 -7.34 -4.01 13.51
N SER A 96 -7.26 -3.02 14.41
CA SER A 96 -7.06 -1.62 14.06
C SER A 96 -5.67 -1.37 13.45
N LEU A 97 -4.66 -2.14 13.86
CA LEU A 97 -3.31 -2.07 13.31
C LEU A 97 -3.29 -2.52 11.85
N PHE A 98 -3.94 -3.65 11.54
CA PHE A 98 -4.08 -4.08 10.15
C PHE A 98 -4.95 -3.14 9.33
N ALA A 99 -6.01 -2.58 9.92
CA ALA A 99 -6.82 -1.57 9.25
C ALA A 99 -6.00 -0.33 8.90
N ALA A 100 -5.18 0.17 9.84
CA ALA A 100 -4.30 1.30 9.64
C ALA A 100 -3.29 1.04 8.51
N VAL A 101 -2.64 -0.13 8.52
CA VAL A 101 -1.74 -0.54 7.42
C VAL A 101 -2.50 -0.61 6.09
N GLY A 102 -3.70 -1.18 6.06
CA GLY A 102 -4.50 -1.23 4.85
C GLY A 102 -4.83 0.17 4.30
N THR A 103 -5.14 1.13 5.17
CA THR A 103 -5.36 2.54 4.80
C THR A 103 -4.08 3.17 4.23
N ILE A 104 -2.94 3.01 4.91
CA ILE A 104 -1.65 3.54 4.45
C ILE A 104 -1.34 3.07 3.03
N GLU A 105 -1.52 1.79 2.76
CA GLU A 105 -1.10 1.16 1.52
C GLU A 105 -2.08 1.41 0.34
N SER A 106 -3.36 1.75 0.60
CA SER A 106 -4.38 1.71 -0.46
C SER A 106 -5.29 2.92 -0.61
N ALA A 107 -5.29 3.87 0.34
CA ALA A 107 -6.31 4.93 0.37
C ALA A 107 -6.39 5.76 -0.94
N LEU A 108 -5.25 6.07 -1.57
CA LEU A 108 -5.24 6.80 -2.85
C LEU A 108 -5.92 6.01 -3.98
N LEU A 109 -5.63 4.72 -4.10
CA LEU A 109 -6.25 3.84 -5.08
C LEU A 109 -7.75 3.64 -4.82
N VAL A 110 -8.15 3.57 -3.55
CA VAL A 110 -9.57 3.52 -3.16
C VAL A 110 -10.30 4.77 -3.64
N LYS A 111 -9.77 5.97 -3.35
CA LYS A 111 -10.36 7.24 -3.82
C LYS A 111 -10.40 7.36 -5.34
N LEU A 112 -9.35 6.87 -6.03
CA LEU A 112 -9.34 6.84 -7.49
C LEU A 112 -10.43 5.90 -8.03
N ALA A 113 -10.56 4.69 -7.46
CA ALA A 113 -11.57 3.73 -7.85
C ALA A 113 -13.00 4.29 -7.66
N ASP A 114 -13.23 5.02 -6.56
CA ASP A 114 -14.50 5.72 -6.33
C ASP A 114 -14.77 6.78 -7.40
N ARG A 115 -13.77 7.61 -7.75
CA ARG A 115 -13.86 8.62 -8.81
C ARG A 115 -14.16 8.02 -10.19
N MET A 116 -13.67 6.80 -10.44
CA MET A 116 -13.92 6.05 -11.68
C MET A 116 -15.22 5.21 -11.62
N ALA A 117 -16.07 5.43 -10.60
CA ALA A 117 -17.31 4.69 -10.39
C ALA A 117 -17.12 3.16 -10.34
N ALA A 118 -15.99 2.72 -9.78
CA ALA A 118 -15.60 1.31 -9.74
C ALA A 118 -15.10 0.90 -8.33
N PRO A 119 -15.88 1.14 -7.25
CA PRO A 119 -15.46 0.94 -5.86
C PRO A 119 -15.00 -0.49 -5.55
N GLN A 120 -15.50 -1.49 -6.29
CA GLN A 120 -15.04 -2.87 -6.16
C GLN A 120 -13.53 -3.02 -6.44
N TRP A 121 -12.96 -2.19 -7.32
CA TRP A 121 -11.51 -2.14 -7.53
C TRP A 121 -10.76 -1.50 -6.36
N GLY A 122 -11.38 -0.55 -5.66
CA GLY A 122 -10.83 0.01 -4.42
C GLY A 122 -10.73 -1.06 -3.33
N GLN A 123 -11.80 -1.84 -3.12
CA GLN A 123 -11.79 -2.93 -2.15
C GLN A 123 -10.80 -4.05 -2.52
N PHE A 124 -10.68 -4.35 -3.81
CA PHE A 124 -9.68 -5.28 -4.32
C PHE A 124 -8.26 -4.77 -4.05
N ALA A 125 -7.98 -3.50 -4.37
CA ALA A 125 -6.68 -2.87 -4.11
C ALA A 125 -6.34 -2.88 -2.61
N TYR A 126 -7.29 -2.53 -1.74
CA TYR A 126 -7.14 -2.60 -0.29
C TYR A 126 -6.68 -3.99 0.16
N SER A 127 -7.42 -5.03 -0.24
CA SER A 127 -7.15 -6.41 0.17
C SER A 127 -5.80 -6.91 -0.36
N TYR A 128 -5.47 -6.55 -1.61
CA TYR A 128 -4.23 -6.95 -2.27
C TYR A 128 -3.00 -6.28 -1.63
N LEU A 129 -3.05 -4.96 -1.44
CA LEU A 129 -1.92 -4.20 -0.92
C LEU A 129 -1.70 -4.47 0.57
N LEU A 130 -2.77 -4.61 1.36
CA LEU A 130 -2.67 -5.07 2.74
C LEU A 130 -2.03 -6.46 2.80
N MET A 131 -2.53 -7.43 2.02
CA MET A 131 -1.96 -8.78 2.00
C MET A 131 -0.47 -8.77 1.65
N ARG A 132 -0.08 -7.99 0.63
CA ARG A 132 1.32 -7.82 0.24
C ARG A 132 2.17 -7.25 1.39
N ARG A 133 1.70 -6.21 2.07
CA ARG A 133 2.43 -5.62 3.20
C ARG A 133 2.56 -6.60 4.38
N LEU A 134 1.49 -7.33 4.71
CA LEU A 134 1.51 -8.34 5.78
C LEU A 134 2.49 -9.48 5.49
N LEU A 135 2.58 -9.94 4.24
CA LEU A 135 3.53 -10.96 3.83
C LEU A 135 4.99 -10.50 3.97
N LEU A 136 5.29 -9.26 3.59
CA LEU A 136 6.62 -8.66 3.78
C LEU A 136 7.01 -8.54 5.26
N GLU A 137 6.09 -8.06 6.09
CA GLU A 137 6.29 -7.96 7.54
C GLU A 137 6.47 -9.35 8.19
N GLN A 138 5.70 -10.35 7.73
CA GLN A 138 5.84 -11.73 8.16
C GLN A 138 7.22 -12.30 7.79
N GLU A 139 7.67 -12.10 6.56
CA GLU A 139 8.99 -12.58 6.10
C GLU A 139 10.11 -11.92 6.89
N ALA A 140 10.05 -10.60 7.08
CA ALA A 140 11.01 -9.86 7.90
C ALA A 140 11.06 -10.42 9.32
N PHE A 141 9.90 -10.59 9.96
CA PHE A 141 9.82 -11.13 11.32
C PHE A 141 10.36 -12.56 11.44
N ILE A 142 10.11 -13.42 10.45
CA ILE A 142 10.65 -14.79 10.43
C ILE A 142 12.18 -14.76 10.31
N ARG A 143 12.73 -13.89 9.45
CA ARG A 143 14.16 -13.83 9.15
C ARG A 143 14.97 -13.17 10.26
N THR A 144 14.51 -12.06 10.81
CA THR A 144 15.29 -11.23 11.75
C THR A 144 14.77 -11.32 13.18
N GLY A 145 13.54 -11.81 13.38
CA GLY A 145 12.86 -11.78 14.67
C GLY A 145 12.21 -10.43 15.01
N ALA A 146 12.24 -9.45 14.09
CA ALA A 146 11.67 -8.12 14.27
C ALA A 146 11.01 -7.61 12.98
N SER A 147 9.93 -6.86 13.15
CA SER A 147 9.26 -6.08 12.10
C SER A 147 8.41 -5.01 12.77
N VAL A 148 8.19 -3.87 12.11
CA VAL A 148 7.42 -2.76 12.70
C VAL A 148 6.02 -3.22 13.12
N LEU A 149 5.39 -4.03 12.27
CA LEU A 149 4.07 -4.60 12.54
C LEU A 149 4.10 -5.59 13.70
N PHE A 150 5.00 -6.57 13.68
CA PHE A 150 5.04 -7.63 14.69
C PHE A 150 5.49 -7.11 16.06
N GLU A 151 6.33 -6.08 16.11
CA GLU A 151 6.66 -5.38 17.36
C GLU A 151 5.42 -4.76 18.01
N GLN A 152 4.58 -4.09 17.21
CA GLN A 152 3.35 -3.51 17.74
C GLN A 152 2.33 -4.59 18.12
N MET A 153 2.17 -5.64 17.30
CA MET A 153 1.33 -6.78 17.68
C MET A 153 1.80 -7.40 18.99
N ALA A 154 3.11 -7.51 19.21
CA ALA A 154 3.69 -8.01 20.46
C ALA A 154 3.40 -7.09 21.64
N GLN A 155 3.53 -5.77 21.45
CA GLN A 155 3.21 -4.77 22.47
C GLN A 155 1.72 -4.81 22.86
N ILE A 156 0.83 -5.00 21.89
CA ILE A 156 -0.62 -5.09 22.10
C ILE A 156 -0.98 -6.42 22.80
N ALA A 157 -0.49 -7.55 22.29
CA ALA A 157 -0.88 -8.88 22.80
C ALA A 157 -0.18 -9.24 24.11
N PHE A 158 1.05 -8.77 24.32
CA PHE A 158 1.92 -9.16 25.43
C PHE A 158 2.62 -7.94 26.06
N PRO A 159 1.90 -6.95 26.59
CA PRO A 159 2.47 -5.66 27.04
C PRO A 159 3.51 -5.77 28.16
N ARG A 160 3.54 -6.89 28.90
CA ARG A 160 4.50 -7.14 29.99
C ARG A 160 5.72 -7.96 29.55
N ALA A 161 5.75 -8.47 28.33
CA ALA A 161 6.83 -9.31 27.85
C ALA A 161 8.02 -8.46 27.38
N LYS A 162 9.19 -8.63 28.02
CA LYS A 162 10.44 -8.00 27.56
C LYS A 162 11.01 -8.65 26.30
N THR A 163 10.85 -9.96 26.19
CA THR A 163 11.27 -10.75 25.03
C THR A 163 10.19 -11.78 24.71
N LEU A 164 9.96 -12.02 23.42
CA LEU A 164 8.95 -12.97 22.98
C LEU A 164 9.47 -14.40 23.07
N THR A 165 8.73 -15.25 23.78
CA THR A 165 8.93 -16.70 23.76
C THR A 165 8.64 -17.28 22.37
N LYS A 166 9.17 -18.47 22.07
CA LYS A 166 8.85 -19.18 20.81
C LYS A 166 7.36 -19.41 20.62
N GLU A 167 6.60 -19.60 21.71
CA GLU A 167 5.15 -19.77 21.65
C GLU A 167 4.42 -18.46 21.32
N GLN A 168 4.82 -17.35 21.95
CA GLN A 168 4.28 -16.03 21.63
C GLN A 168 4.57 -15.64 20.18
N LYS A 169 5.80 -15.88 19.68
CA LYS A 169 6.13 -15.65 18.26
C LYS A 169 5.23 -16.47 17.32
N ARG A 170 5.01 -17.76 17.63
CA ARG A 170 4.09 -18.63 16.87
C ARG A 170 2.64 -18.14 16.94
N HIS A 171 2.21 -17.60 18.09
CA HIS A 171 0.88 -17.01 18.23
C HIS A 171 0.69 -15.80 17.31
N LEU A 172 1.63 -14.84 17.32
CA LEU A 172 1.57 -13.66 16.45
C LEU A 172 1.58 -14.06 14.96
N LEU A 173 2.43 -15.02 14.58
CA LEU A 173 2.49 -15.54 13.20
C LEU A 173 1.15 -16.15 12.76
N ARG A 174 0.50 -16.94 13.63
CA ARG A 174 -0.83 -17.51 13.34
C ARG A 174 -1.88 -16.42 13.18
N PHE A 175 -1.85 -15.38 14.01
CA PHE A 175 -2.79 -14.28 13.92
C PHE A 175 -2.65 -13.51 12.60
N CYS A 176 -1.41 -13.13 12.24
CA CYS A 176 -1.11 -12.48 10.97
C CYS A 176 -1.53 -13.36 9.77
N ARG A 177 -1.25 -14.67 9.85
CA ARG A 177 -1.64 -15.61 8.80
C ARG A 177 -3.14 -15.67 8.58
N ARG A 178 -3.95 -15.68 9.64
CA ARG A 178 -5.41 -15.65 9.53
C ARG A 178 -5.91 -14.41 8.79
N TYR A 179 -5.27 -13.26 9.01
CA TYR A 179 -5.60 -12.02 8.30
C TYR A 179 -5.19 -12.04 6.83
N ILE A 180 -4.01 -12.59 6.53
CA ILE A 180 -3.56 -12.83 5.14
C ILE A 180 -4.55 -13.72 4.41
N ASP A 181 -4.98 -14.83 5.03
CA ASP A 181 -5.94 -15.76 4.43
C ASP A 181 -7.30 -15.08 4.18
N GLY A 182 -7.77 -14.23 5.11
CA GLY A 182 -8.99 -13.42 4.91
C GLY A 182 -8.88 -12.42 3.76
N CYS A 183 -7.72 -11.75 3.60
CA CYS A 183 -7.47 -10.87 2.45
C CYS A 183 -7.49 -11.66 1.14
N ARG A 184 -6.89 -12.86 1.14
CA ARG A 184 -6.87 -13.75 -0.02
C ARG A 184 -8.29 -14.18 -0.42
N GLU A 185 -9.12 -14.57 0.53
CA GLU A 185 -10.53 -14.91 0.29
C GLU A 185 -11.29 -13.73 -0.33
N ALA A 186 -11.10 -12.52 0.20
CA ALA A 186 -11.73 -11.32 -0.34
C ALA A 186 -11.34 -11.05 -1.80
N LEU A 187 -10.05 -11.26 -2.16
CA LEU A 187 -9.57 -11.10 -3.53
C LEU A 187 -10.23 -12.09 -4.51
N PHE A 188 -10.33 -13.36 -4.13
CA PHE A 188 -10.99 -14.37 -4.96
C PHE A 188 -12.50 -14.18 -5.05
N ALA A 189 -13.14 -13.69 -3.98
CA ALA A 189 -14.56 -13.42 -3.95
C ALA A 189 -14.98 -12.24 -4.84
N ALA A 190 -14.08 -11.27 -5.08
CA ALA A 190 -14.39 -10.05 -5.84
C ALA A 190 -14.76 -10.31 -7.31
N LYS A 191 -14.35 -11.44 -7.91
CA LYS A 191 -14.69 -11.86 -9.28
C LYS A 191 -14.53 -10.76 -10.35
N LEU A 192 -13.51 -9.92 -10.21
CA LEU A 192 -13.24 -8.82 -11.13
C LEU A 192 -12.59 -9.33 -12.43
N PRO A 193 -12.79 -8.63 -13.57
CA PRO A 193 -12.11 -8.94 -14.83
C PRO A 193 -10.64 -8.50 -14.77
N VAL A 194 -9.84 -9.21 -13.98
CA VAL A 194 -8.41 -8.97 -13.81
C VAL A 194 -7.64 -9.39 -15.07
N ASN A 195 -6.75 -8.51 -15.55
CA ASN A 195 -5.88 -8.82 -16.69
C ASN A 195 -4.83 -9.90 -16.32
N GLY A 196 -4.19 -10.49 -17.33
CA GLY A 196 -3.24 -11.60 -17.11
C GLY A 196 -2.07 -11.24 -16.18
N LEU A 197 -1.58 -10.00 -16.25
CA LEU A 197 -0.51 -9.53 -15.37
C LEU A 197 -0.97 -9.51 -13.90
N LEU A 198 -2.14 -8.95 -13.61
CA LEU A 198 -2.68 -8.88 -12.25
C LEU A 198 -3.06 -10.25 -11.72
N GLN A 199 -3.60 -11.14 -12.57
CA GLN A 199 -3.82 -12.55 -12.21
C GLN A 199 -2.53 -13.22 -11.76
N LEU A 200 -1.45 -13.05 -12.54
CA LEU A 200 -0.14 -13.58 -12.20
C LEU A 200 0.31 -13.03 -10.85
N ARG A 201 0.30 -11.70 -10.67
CA ARG A 201 0.69 -11.04 -9.39
C ARG A 201 -0.11 -11.53 -8.18
N VAL A 202 -1.43 -11.68 -8.30
CA VAL A 202 -2.28 -12.24 -7.23
C VAL A 202 -1.88 -13.67 -6.88
N ALA A 203 -1.55 -14.48 -7.90
CA ALA A 203 -1.11 -15.85 -7.69
C ALA A 203 0.29 -15.95 -7.08
N GLU A 204 1.24 -15.07 -7.48
CA GLU A 204 2.57 -14.99 -6.85
C GLU A 204 2.43 -14.73 -5.35
N LEU A 205 1.65 -13.71 -5.00
CA LEU A 205 1.38 -13.32 -3.62
C LEU A 205 0.62 -14.38 -2.81
N SER A 206 -0.26 -15.13 -3.45
CA SER A 206 -1.03 -16.20 -2.81
C SER A 206 -0.23 -17.49 -2.59
N GLY A 207 1.05 -17.53 -3.01
CA GLY A 207 1.91 -18.73 -2.96
C GLY A 207 1.56 -19.77 -4.02
N GLY A 208 0.86 -19.37 -5.08
CA GLY A 208 0.25 -20.25 -6.09
C GLY A 208 1.13 -20.66 -7.25
N PHE A 209 2.45 -20.43 -7.23
CA PHE A 209 3.32 -20.75 -8.37
C PHE A 209 3.31 -22.23 -8.78
N GLN A 210 2.97 -23.15 -7.88
CA GLN A 210 2.78 -24.56 -8.25
C GLN A 210 1.55 -24.82 -9.15
N ALA A 211 0.57 -23.93 -9.18
CA ALA A 211 -0.65 -24.08 -9.99
C ALA A 211 -0.51 -23.48 -11.40
N ILE A 212 0.21 -22.35 -11.55
CA ILE A 212 0.37 -21.69 -12.85
C ILE A 212 1.41 -22.39 -13.73
N ALA A 213 2.52 -22.86 -13.14
CA ALA A 213 3.54 -23.61 -13.88
C ALA A 213 3.01 -24.92 -14.49
N LYS A 214 1.95 -25.53 -13.93
CA LYS A 214 1.30 -26.71 -14.51
C LYS A 214 0.45 -26.37 -15.73
N LYS A 215 -0.27 -25.25 -15.71
CA LYS A 215 -1.11 -24.83 -16.85
C LYS A 215 -0.28 -24.45 -18.08
N THR A 216 0.86 -23.79 -17.89
CA THR A 216 1.75 -23.42 -19.00
C THR A 216 2.52 -24.60 -19.61
N VAL A 217 2.60 -25.74 -18.90
CA VAL A 217 3.23 -26.96 -19.42
C VAL A 217 2.21 -27.87 -20.14
N GLU A 218 0.92 -27.73 -19.85
CA GLU A 218 -0.15 -28.47 -20.55
C GLU A 218 -0.67 -27.76 -21.82
N GLU A 219 -0.30 -26.49 -22.04
CA GLU A 219 -0.72 -25.68 -23.19
C GLU A 219 0.39 -25.44 -24.25
N GLY A 220 1.53 -26.15 -24.16
CA GLY A 220 2.62 -26.12 -25.14
C GLY A 220 2.94 -27.49 -25.72
#